data_AF-A0A4Y2NL42-F1
#
_entry.id   AF-A0A4Y2NL42-F1
#
_cell.length_a   1.000
_cell.length_b   1.000
_cell.length_c   1.000
_cell.angle_alpha   90.00
_cell.angle_beta   90.00
_cell.angle_gamma   90.00
#
_symmetry.space_group_name_H-M   'P 1'
#
loop_
_entity.id
_entity.type
_entity.pdbx_description
1 polymer ?
#
loop_
_entity_poly.entity_id
_entity_poly.type
_entity_poly.pdbx_seq_one_letter_code
_entity_poly.pdbx_strand_id
1 'polypeptide(L)'
;MSFKFKLSVNNTVFQAELAAIDFAVRWALEKKIKINIITDSQSSIEALRSFRSRSEVIIRAKENSNMIGGQIGLARVKAHAGNLGNKLADHHAKLATIQGVEMHLLTPYSCLKYRISKSLIREWGEFWDGSQSESGHT
;
A
#
# COMPACT_ATOMS: atom_id res chain seq x y z
N MET A 1 13.09 -11.77 -16.92
CA MET A 1 13.36 -10.70 -15.91
C MET A 1 12.35 -10.83 -14.79
N SER A 2 12.77 -10.73 -13.53
CA SER A 2 11.88 -10.68 -12.36
C SER A 2 11.96 -9.28 -11.76
N PHE A 3 10.85 -8.56 -11.73
CA PHE A 3 10.76 -7.24 -11.10
C PHE A 3 10.48 -7.41 -9.61
N LYS A 4 11.30 -6.81 -8.75
CA LYS A 4 11.12 -6.79 -7.30
C LYS A 4 11.37 -5.38 -6.79
N PHE A 5 10.34 -4.77 -6.23
CA PHE A 5 10.41 -3.44 -5.67
C PHE A 5 10.18 -3.49 -4.17
N LYS A 6 11.01 -2.77 -3.43
CA LYS A 6 10.94 -2.64 -1.98
C LYS A 6 10.41 -1.26 -1.63
N LEU A 7 9.32 -1.21 -0.88
CA LEU A 7 8.80 0.04 -0.34
C LEU A 7 9.49 0.41 0.96
N SER A 8 9.38 1.69 1.34
CA SER A 8 9.86 2.17 2.64
C SER A 8 9.09 1.48 3.77
N VAL A 9 9.75 1.34 4.93
CA VAL A 9 9.13 0.81 6.16
C VAL A 9 7.91 1.64 6.62
N ASN A 10 7.77 2.87 6.14
CA ASN A 10 6.64 3.75 6.44
C ASN A 10 5.42 3.50 5.54
N ASN A 11 5.55 2.68 4.49
CA ASN A 11 4.45 2.36 3.59
C ASN A 11 3.60 1.22 4.14
N THR A 12 2.30 1.25 3.83
CA THR A 12 1.36 0.22 4.30
C THR A 12 1.24 -0.93 3.31
N VAL A 13 0.75 -2.09 3.78
CA VAL A 13 0.41 -3.23 2.92
C VAL A 13 -0.55 -2.81 1.80
N PHE A 14 -1.56 -2.00 2.12
CA PHE A 14 -2.49 -1.43 1.15
C PHE A 14 -1.80 -0.63 0.03
N GLN A 15 -0.78 0.17 0.36
CA GLN A 15 0.00 0.86 -0.68
C GLN A 15 0.83 -0.09 -1.53
N ALA A 16 1.40 -1.14 -0.92
CA ALA A 16 2.15 -2.16 -1.64
C ALA A 16 1.27 -2.88 -2.66
N GLU A 17 0.06 -3.27 -2.26
CA GLU A 17 -0.92 -3.94 -3.12
C GLU A 17 -1.36 -3.03 -4.28
N LEU A 18 -1.69 -1.77 -4.00
CA LEU A 18 -2.06 -0.81 -5.05
C LEU A 18 -0.90 -0.54 -6.02
N ALA A 19 0.33 -0.42 -5.53
CA ALA A 19 1.51 -0.22 -6.36
C ALA A 19 1.79 -1.44 -7.25
N ALA A 20 1.57 -2.66 -6.75
CA ALA A 20 1.68 -3.88 -7.52
C ALA A 20 0.63 -3.93 -8.65
N ILE A 21 -0.63 -3.58 -8.35
CA ILE A 21 -1.70 -3.49 -9.35
C ILE A 21 -1.36 -2.44 -10.42
N ASP A 22 -0.99 -1.23 -10.02
CA ASP A 22 -0.64 -0.15 -10.94
C ASP A 22 0.57 -0.52 -11.83
N PHE A 23 1.58 -1.20 -11.27
CA PHE A 23 2.70 -1.71 -12.06
C PHE A 23 2.25 -2.75 -13.10
N ALA A 24 1.41 -3.71 -12.71
CA ALA A 24 0.90 -4.72 -13.63
C ALA A 24 0.06 -4.11 -14.77
N VAL A 25 -0.76 -3.10 -14.45
CA VAL A 25 -1.53 -2.33 -15.43
C VAL A 25 -0.62 -1.59 -16.41
N ARG A 26 0.41 -0.88 -15.90
CA ARG A 26 1.38 -0.16 -16.74
C ARG A 26 2.20 -1.11 -17.63
N TRP A 27 2.57 -2.27 -17.10
CA TRP A 27 3.26 -3.30 -17.87
C TRP A 27 2.38 -3.83 -19.01
N ALA A 28 1.09 -4.10 -18.75
CA ALA A 28 0.15 -4.53 -19.78
C ALA A 28 -0.12 -3.46 -20.84
N LEU A 29 -0.23 -2.19 -20.43
CA LEU A 29 -0.31 -1.02 -21.31
C LEU A 29 0.86 -0.98 -22.29
N GLU A 30 2.09 -1.05 -21.76
CA GLU A 30 3.31 -0.98 -22.55
C GLU A 30 3.39 -2.13 -23.56
N LYS A 31 2.99 -3.34 -23.14
CA LYS A 31 3.00 -4.54 -23.99
C LYS A 31 1.76 -4.67 -24.88
N LYS A 32 0.75 -3.81 -24.71
CA LYS A 32 -0.55 -3.84 -25.42
C LYS A 32 -1.23 -5.21 -25.33
N ILE A 33 -1.19 -5.83 -24.15
CA ILE A 33 -1.79 -7.14 -23.90
C ILE A 33 -2.96 -7.06 -22.92
N LYS A 34 -3.92 -7.98 -23.11
CA LYS A 34 -5.03 -8.19 -22.19
C LYS A 34 -4.55 -9.02 -21.00
N ILE A 35 -4.77 -8.53 -19.78
CA ILE A 35 -4.43 -9.27 -18.54
C ILE A 35 -5.62 -9.36 -17.59
N ASN A 36 -5.59 -10.34 -16.70
CA ASN A 36 -6.51 -10.43 -15.57
C ASN A 36 -5.71 -10.36 -14.27
N ILE A 37 -5.91 -9.31 -13.49
CA ILE A 37 -5.27 -9.11 -12.19
C ILE A 37 -6.15 -9.77 -11.14
N ILE A 38 -5.55 -10.66 -10.36
CA ILE A 38 -6.21 -11.38 -9.28
C ILE A 38 -5.58 -10.94 -7.96
N THR A 39 -6.40 -10.43 -7.04
CA THR A 39 -5.94 -9.96 -5.73
C THR A 39 -6.84 -10.48 -4.60
N ASP A 40 -6.27 -10.74 -3.44
CA ASP A 40 -7.00 -11.02 -2.20
C ASP A 40 -7.33 -9.76 -1.39
N SER A 41 -6.78 -8.61 -1.79
CA SER A 41 -6.99 -7.32 -1.14
C SER A 41 -8.38 -6.75 -1.45
N GLN A 42 -9.30 -6.93 -0.50
CA GLN A 42 -10.60 -6.28 -0.52
C GLN A 42 -10.48 -4.76 -0.62
N SER A 43 -9.59 -4.19 0.20
CA SER A 43 -9.40 -2.75 0.29
C SER A 43 -8.93 -2.15 -1.04
N SER A 44 -8.01 -2.82 -1.75
CA SER A 44 -7.56 -2.38 -3.08
C SER A 44 -8.69 -2.39 -4.11
N ILE A 45 -9.53 -3.43 -4.10
CA ILE A 45 -10.68 -3.51 -5.01
C ILE A 45 -11.70 -2.40 -4.74
N GLU A 46 -12.05 -2.17 -3.47
CA GLU A 46 -12.98 -1.11 -3.07
C GLU A 46 -12.44 0.28 -3.43
N ALA A 47 -11.14 0.49 -3.22
CA ALA A 47 -10.47 1.74 -3.55
C ALA A 47 -10.43 2.01 -5.06
N LEU A 48 -10.26 0.96 -5.88
CA LEU A 48 -10.33 1.05 -7.33
C LEU A 48 -11.76 1.23 -7.85
N ARG A 49 -12.78 0.76 -7.12
CA ARG A 49 -14.20 0.98 -7.45
C ARG A 49 -14.74 2.33 -6.99
N SER A 50 -14.07 3.01 -6.05
CA SER A 50 -14.57 4.27 -5.50
C SER A 50 -14.63 5.39 -6.56
N PHE A 51 -15.66 6.23 -6.52
CA PHE A 51 -15.79 7.34 -7.49
C PHE A 51 -14.83 8.51 -7.23
N ARG A 52 -14.42 8.70 -5.97
CA ARG A 52 -13.54 9.80 -5.54
C ARG A 52 -12.40 9.22 -4.71
N SER A 53 -11.18 9.32 -5.20
CA SER A 53 -9.97 8.97 -4.45
C SER A 53 -8.99 10.13 -4.47
N ARG A 54 -8.38 10.44 -3.32
CA ARG A 54 -7.32 11.46 -3.19
C ARG A 54 -5.91 10.87 -3.35
N SER A 55 -5.80 9.55 -3.48
CA SER A 55 -4.51 8.87 -3.67
C SER A 55 -4.10 8.92 -5.13
N GLU A 56 -2.95 9.50 -5.39
CA GLU A 56 -2.37 9.59 -6.73
C GLU A 56 -2.18 8.21 -7.38
N VAL A 57 -1.81 7.19 -6.60
CA VAL A 57 -1.68 5.80 -7.09
C VAL A 57 -3.03 5.25 -7.58
N ILE A 58 -4.11 5.54 -6.86
CA ILE A 58 -5.46 5.08 -7.25
C ILE A 58 -5.97 5.84 -8.47
N ILE A 59 -5.73 7.16 -8.54
CA ILE A 59 -6.11 7.99 -9.69
C ILE A 59 -5.39 7.49 -10.94
N ARG A 60 -4.07 7.31 -10.87
CA ARG A 60 -3.25 6.80 -11.99
C ARG A 60 -3.68 5.40 -12.42
N ALA A 61 -3.92 4.48 -11.47
CA ALA A 61 -4.39 3.13 -11.78
C ALA A 61 -5.75 3.15 -12.51
N LYS A 62 -6.65 4.07 -12.13
CA LYS A 62 -7.96 4.26 -12.81
C LYS A 62 -7.81 4.84 -14.20
N GLU A 63 -7.01 5.90 -14.36
CA GLU A 63 -6.74 6.52 -15.66
C GLU A 63 -6.14 5.51 -16.64
N ASN A 64 -5.13 4.77 -16.19
CA ASN A 64 -4.48 3.71 -16.97
C ASN A 64 -5.46 2.57 -17.35
N SER A 65 -6.36 2.19 -16.44
CA SER A 65 -7.38 1.17 -16.70
C SER A 65 -8.43 1.64 -17.70
N ASN A 66 -8.83 2.92 -17.63
CA ASN A 66 -9.77 3.54 -18.58
C ASN A 66 -9.16 3.66 -19.99
N MET A 67 -7.88 3.99 -20.10
CA MET A 67 -7.16 4.06 -21.38
C MET A 67 -7.12 2.72 -22.12
N ILE A 68 -7.25 1.60 -21.41
CA ILE A 68 -7.22 0.26 -21.97
C ILE A 68 -8.59 -0.24 -22.48
N GLY A 69 -9.68 0.50 -22.26
CA GLY A 69 -10.99 0.13 -22.83
C GLY A 69 -11.48 -1.28 -22.43
N GLY A 70 -11.19 -1.73 -21.20
CA GLY A 70 -11.68 -3.02 -20.69
C GLY A 70 -10.78 -4.24 -20.98
N GLN A 71 -9.54 -4.08 -21.42
CA GLN A 71 -8.57 -5.19 -21.50
C GLN A 71 -7.87 -5.53 -20.17
N ILE A 72 -8.26 -4.91 -19.05
CA ILE A 72 -7.81 -5.34 -17.72
C ILE A 72 -9.01 -5.87 -16.96
N GLY A 73 -8.99 -7.17 -16.69
CA GLY A 73 -9.88 -7.77 -15.69
C GLY A 73 -9.30 -7.58 -14.29
N LEU A 74 -10.15 -7.30 -13.31
CA LEU A 74 -9.79 -7.30 -11.90
C LEU A 74 -10.74 -8.24 -11.14
N ALA A 75 -10.19 -9.29 -10.55
CA ALA A 75 -10.95 -10.31 -9.83
C ALA A 75 -10.43 -10.48 -8.39
N ARG A 76 -11.35 -10.89 -7.51
CA ARG A 76 -11.02 -11.20 -6.12
C ARG A 76 -10.82 -12.69 -5.91
N VAL A 77 -9.81 -13.06 -5.13
CA VAL A 77 -9.71 -14.38 -4.50
C VAL A 77 -9.81 -14.27 -2.98
N LYS A 78 -10.22 -15.37 -2.33
CA LYS A 78 -10.26 -15.44 -0.87
C LYS A 78 -8.85 -15.69 -0.34
N ALA A 79 -8.38 -14.82 0.56
CA ALA A 79 -7.13 -15.00 1.27
C ALA A 79 -7.12 -16.36 1.99
N HIS A 80 -5.97 -17.03 2.00
CA HIS A 80 -5.72 -18.28 2.73
C HIS A 80 -6.63 -19.48 2.36
N ALA A 81 -7.35 -19.43 1.23
CA ALA A 81 -8.16 -20.54 0.75
C ALA A 81 -7.35 -21.63 0.00
N GLY A 82 -6.05 -21.72 0.24
CA GLY A 82 -5.17 -22.69 -0.43
C GLY A 82 -4.81 -22.34 -1.88
N ASN A 83 -5.20 -21.17 -2.40
CA ASN A 83 -4.89 -20.77 -3.78
C ASN A 83 -3.36 -20.66 -4.01
N LEU A 84 -2.84 -21.47 -4.93
CA LEU A 84 -1.40 -21.53 -5.21
C LEU A 84 -0.87 -20.21 -5.76
N GLY A 85 -1.62 -19.53 -6.62
CA GLY A 85 -1.26 -18.23 -7.18
C GLY A 85 -1.10 -17.16 -6.10
N ASN A 86 -2.02 -17.10 -5.12
CA ASN A 86 -1.91 -16.17 -3.99
C ASN A 86 -0.67 -16.46 -3.14
N LYS A 87 -0.43 -17.74 -2.81
CA LYS A 87 0.74 -18.15 -2.04
C LYS A 87 2.05 -17.78 -2.73
N LEU A 88 2.11 -17.91 -4.06
CA LEU A 88 3.26 -17.50 -4.87
C LEU A 88 3.42 -15.98 -4.87
N ALA A 89 2.33 -15.21 -5.01
CA ALA A 89 2.36 -13.75 -4.92
C ALA A 89 2.87 -13.27 -3.56
N ASP A 90 2.36 -13.84 -2.46
CA ASP A 90 2.78 -13.54 -1.08
C ASP A 90 4.27 -13.87 -0.88
N HIS A 91 4.73 -14.98 -1.43
CA HIS A 91 6.14 -15.37 -1.38
C HIS A 91 7.01 -14.35 -2.11
N HIS A 92 6.62 -13.91 -3.30
CA HIS A 92 7.35 -12.88 -4.04
C HIS A 92 7.33 -11.51 -3.35
N ALA A 93 6.21 -11.13 -2.74
CA ALA A 93 6.12 -9.90 -1.95
C ALA A 93 7.11 -9.92 -0.77
N LYS A 94 7.19 -11.05 -0.05
CA LYS A 94 8.18 -11.25 1.02
C LYS A 94 9.61 -11.23 0.52
N LEU A 95 9.90 -11.83 -0.63
CA LEU A 95 11.24 -11.75 -1.23
C LEU A 95 11.60 -10.31 -1.62
N ALA A 96 10.64 -9.53 -2.10
CA ALA A 96 10.85 -8.14 -2.48
C ALA A 96 11.21 -7.24 -1.30
N THR A 97 10.75 -7.53 -0.06
CA THR A 97 11.16 -6.74 1.12
C THR A 97 12.63 -6.91 1.48
N ILE A 98 13.24 -8.03 1.05
CA ILE A 98 14.64 -8.37 1.33
C ILE A 98 15.54 -8.01 0.14
N GLN A 99 15.13 -8.38 -1.08
CA GLN A 99 15.94 -8.34 -2.29
C GLN A 99 15.50 -7.28 -3.31
N GLY A 100 14.43 -6.53 -3.02
CA GLY A 100 13.85 -5.57 -3.95
C GLY A 100 14.66 -4.28 -4.06
N VAL A 101 14.56 -3.64 -5.22
CA VAL A 101 15.08 -2.30 -5.46
C VAL A 101 14.17 -1.28 -4.78
N GLU A 102 14.75 -0.30 -4.09
CA GLU A 102 13.96 0.71 -3.37
C GLU A 102 13.07 1.52 -4.34
N MET A 103 11.79 1.57 -4.03
CA MET A 103 10.78 2.32 -4.76
C MET A 103 10.17 3.36 -3.82
N HIS A 104 10.42 4.64 -4.11
CA HIS A 104 9.87 5.73 -3.33
C HIS A 104 8.39 5.92 -3.65
N LEU A 105 7.55 5.56 -2.68
CA LEU A 105 6.16 5.98 -2.61
C LEU A 105 6.00 6.99 -1.48
N LEU A 106 5.23 8.05 -1.75
CA LEU A 106 4.90 9.04 -0.73
C LEU A 106 4.26 8.34 0.47
N THR A 107 4.73 8.71 1.66
CA THR A 107 4.17 8.18 2.90
C THR A 107 2.72 8.68 3.03
N PRO A 108 1.74 7.81 3.37
CA PRO A 108 0.36 8.23 3.50
C PRO A 108 0.22 9.36 4.51
N TYR A 109 -0.64 10.33 4.20
CA TYR A 109 -0.98 11.40 5.13
C TYR A 109 -1.44 10.87 6.49
N SER A 110 -2.19 9.76 6.51
CA SER A 110 -2.62 9.09 7.75
C SER A 110 -1.45 8.60 8.60
N CYS A 111 -0.38 8.10 7.97
CA CYS A 111 0.84 7.67 8.66
C CYS A 111 1.59 8.87 9.26
N LEU A 112 1.75 9.96 8.50
CA LEU A 112 2.34 11.20 9.04
C LEU A 112 1.51 11.74 10.22
N LYS A 113 0.19 11.84 10.05
CA LYS A 113 -0.73 12.32 11.09
C LYS A 113 -0.61 11.47 12.35
N TYR A 114 -0.64 10.14 12.21
CA TYR A 114 -0.47 9.22 13.34
C TYR A 114 0.87 9.44 14.06
N ARG A 115 1.98 9.54 13.33
CA ARG A 115 3.31 9.75 13.92
C ARG A 115 3.40 11.08 14.68
N ILE A 116 2.90 12.16 14.11
CA ILE A 116 2.88 13.48 14.74
C ILE A 116 2.01 13.44 16.01
N SER A 117 0.78 12.94 15.91
CA SER A 117 -0.10 12.81 17.06
C SER A 117 0.51 11.95 18.18
N LYS A 118 1.18 10.85 17.83
CA LYS A 118 1.85 9.99 18.80
C LYS A 118 3.03 10.69 19.49
N SER A 119 3.83 11.48 18.76
CA SER A 119 4.92 12.25 19.37
C SER A 119 4.38 13.30 20.36
N LEU A 120 3.37 14.05 19.93
CA LEU A 120 2.74 15.08 20.77
C LEU A 120 2.14 14.50 22.04
N ILE A 121 1.44 13.36 21.96
CA ILE A 121 0.89 12.69 23.15
C ILE A 121 1.99 12.22 24.09
N ARG A 122 3.11 11.71 23.57
CA ARG A 122 4.24 11.27 24.38
C ARG A 122 4.93 12.46 25.07
N GLU A 123 5.26 13.51 24.33
CA GLU A 123 5.88 14.73 24.86
C GLU A 123 4.98 15.37 25.94
N TRP A 124 3.67 15.38 25.71
CA TRP A 124 2.70 15.82 26.69
C TRP A 124 2.71 14.94 27.94
N GLY A 125 2.70 13.62 27.80
CA GLY A 125 2.80 12.68 28.93
C GLY A 125 4.06 12.89 29.75
N GLU A 126 5.23 12.97 29.10
CA GLU A 126 6.52 13.23 29.74
C GLU A 126 6.53 14.56 30.53
N PHE A 127 5.90 15.60 29.98
CA PHE A 127 5.74 16.90 30.68
C PHE A 127 4.88 16.79 31.94
N TRP A 128 3.77 16.05 31.89
CA TRP A 128 2.88 15.88 33.04
C TRP A 128 3.49 14.97 34.12
N ASP A 129 4.21 13.92 33.73
CA ASP A 129 4.87 13.02 34.68
C ASP A 129 6.06 13.71 35.38
N GLY A 130 6.80 14.56 34.66
CA GLY A 130 7.87 15.37 35.23
C GLY A 130 7.39 16.43 36.22
N SER A 131 6.27 17.09 35.93
CA SER A 131 5.71 18.13 36.81
C SER A 131 5.07 17.59 38.10
N GLN A 132 4.64 16.32 38.12
CA GLN A 132 4.22 15.66 39.37
C GLN A 132 5.39 15.26 40.27
N SER A 133 6.59 15.07 39.71
CA SER A 133 7.77 14.68 40.48
C SER A 133 8.40 15.86 41.25
N GLU A 134 8.19 17.11 40.80
CA GLU A 134 8.71 18.31 41.46
C GLU A 134 7.79 18.87 42.57
N SER A 135 6.52 18.47 42.61
CA SER A 135 5.52 19.01 43.56
C SER A 135 5.39 18.22 44.87
N GLY A 136 6.23 17.21 45.10
CA GLY A 136 6.23 16.37 46.31
C GLY A 136 7.18 16.83 47.45
N HIS A 137 7.89 17.95 47.29
CA HIS A 137 8.83 18.48 48.29
C HIS A 137 8.40 19.87 48.79
N THR A 138 7.38 19.93 49.64
CA THR A 138 7.16 21.06 50.57
C THR A 138 6.50 20.55 51.83
#